data_AF-A0A9P8CCH7-F1
#
_entry.id   AF-A0A9P8CCH7-F1
#
_cell.length_a   1.000
_cell.length_b   1.000
_cell.length_c   1.000
_cell.angle_alpha   90.00
_cell.angle_beta   90.00
_cell.angle_gamma   90.00
#
_symmetry.space_group_name_H-M   'P 1'
#
loop_
_entity.id
_entity.type
_entity.pdbx_description
1 polymer ?
#
loop_
_entity_poly.entity_id
_entity_poly.type
_entity_poly.pdbx_seq_one_letter_code
_entity_poly.pdbx_strand_id
1 'polypeptide(L)'
;ICIENWSSLGSGRTITQVIPRIQRLLHQPSNDSQNASKNASSHYVTSNTMPASFLFLDMSYSCLIWKDPSFREYRGKSLEQAQTRKVHNIVGKSNIA
;
A
#
# COMPACT_ATOMS: atom_id res chain seq x y z
N ILE A 1 5.63 0.20 9.80
CA ILE A 1 6.48 -0.75 9.05
C ILE A 1 7.80 -0.83 9.80
N CYS A 2 8.09 -1.95 10.45
CA CYS A 2 9.40 -2.19 11.06
C CYS A 2 10.22 -2.98 10.03
N ILE A 3 11.38 -2.46 9.65
CA ILE A 3 12.28 -3.14 8.71
C ILE A 3 13.33 -3.84 9.55
N GLU A 4 13.24 -5.15 9.67
CA GLU A 4 14.10 -5.95 10.56
C GLU A 4 15.59 -5.95 10.15
N ASN A 5 15.90 -5.52 8.92
CA ASN A 5 17.26 -5.55 8.36
C ASN A 5 17.78 -4.14 8.04
N TRP A 6 17.59 -3.20 8.97
CA TRP A 6 18.02 -1.81 8.83
C TRP A 6 19.53 -1.68 8.64
N SER A 7 20.33 -2.51 9.32
CA SER A 7 21.79 -2.52 9.21
C SER A 7 22.30 -2.94 7.82
N SER A 8 21.51 -3.69 7.05
CA SER A 8 21.81 -4.02 5.66
C SER A 8 21.44 -2.89 4.68
N LEU A 9 20.66 -1.91 5.11
CA LEU A 9 20.39 -0.67 4.38
C LEU A 9 21.48 0.36 4.71
N GLY A 10 22.75 0.00 4.48
CA GLY A 10 23.86 0.95 4.59
C GLY A 10 23.64 2.16 3.67
N SER A 11 24.25 3.31 3.98
CA SER A 11 24.26 4.47 3.08
C SER A 11 24.71 4.04 1.69
N GLY A 12 23.78 3.96 0.75
CA GLY A 12 24.03 3.53 -0.63
C GLY A 12 25.13 4.37 -1.30
N ARG A 13 25.75 3.81 -2.34
CA ARG A 13 26.87 4.43 -3.08
C ARG A 13 26.55 5.89 -3.47
N THR A 14 27.54 6.77 -3.48
CA THR A 14 27.38 8.20 -3.83
C THR A 14 26.64 8.40 -5.15
N ILE A 15 26.86 7.54 -6.14
CA ILE A 15 26.17 7.57 -7.45
C ILE A 15 24.65 7.38 -7.30
N THR A 16 24.21 6.45 -6.42
CA THR A 16 22.78 6.25 -6.12
C THR A 16 22.15 7.45 -5.42
N GLN A 17 22.94 8.33 -4.79
CA GLN A 17 22.46 9.56 -4.18
C GLN A 17 22.49 10.76 -5.14
N VAL A 18 23.43 10.80 -6.08
CA VAL A 18 23.61 11.94 -7.02
C VAL A 18 22.58 11.91 -8.14
N ILE A 19 22.31 10.75 -8.73
CA ILE A 19 21.34 10.59 -9.82
C ILE A 19 19.95 11.17 -9.47
N PRO A 20 19.30 10.80 -8.35
CA PRO A 20 17.98 11.34 -8.01
C PRO A 20 18.00 12.85 -7.73
N ARG A 21 19.14 13.40 -7.26
CA ARG A 21 19.30 14.85 -7.05
C ARG A 21 19.37 15.60 -8.39
N ILE A 22 20.13 15.09 -9.36
CA ILE A 22 20.20 15.68 -10.70
C ILE A 22 18.82 15.58 -11.38
N GLN A 23 18.15 14.44 -11.28
CA GLN A 23 16.81 14.26 -11.82
C GLN A 23 15.82 15.27 -11.24
N ARG A 24 15.88 15.54 -9.93
CA ARG A 24 15.02 16.54 -9.27
C ARG A 24 15.34 17.99 -9.65
N LEU A 25 16.59 18.29 -10.02
CA LEU A 25 16.96 19.60 -10.56
C LEU A 25 16.46 19.80 -11.99
N LEU A 26 16.50 18.75 -12.81
CA LEU A 26 16.05 18.79 -14.21
C LEU A 26 14.52 18.68 -14.34
N HIS A 27 13.87 17.96 -13.42
CA HIS A 27 12.42 17.78 -13.38
C HIS A 27 11.90 18.13 -11.99
N GLN A 28 11.26 19.29 -11.89
CA GLN A 28 10.52 19.66 -10.69
C GLN A 28 9.13 19.01 -10.75
N PRO A 29 8.79 18.09 -9.83
CA PRO A 29 7.46 17.51 -9.81
C PRO A 29 6.44 18.60 -9.48
N SER A 30 5.43 18.75 -10.34
CA SER A 30 4.35 19.70 -10.13
C SER A 30 3.26 19.10 -9.24
N ASN A 31 2.81 19.87 -8.25
CA ASN A 31 1.73 19.49 -7.33
C ASN A 31 0.40 20.11 -7.78
N ASP A 32 -0.07 19.73 -8.96
CA ASP A 32 -1.37 20.14 -9.49
C ASP A 32 -2.33 18.95 -9.61
N SER A 33 -3.63 19.25 -9.72
CA SER A 33 -4.69 18.25 -9.78
C SER A 33 -4.61 17.35 -11.02
N GLN A 34 -4.09 17.85 -12.14
CA GLN A 34 -3.93 17.06 -13.36
C GLN A 34 -2.86 15.99 -13.17
N ASN A 35 -1.72 16.35 -12.57
CA ASN A 35 -0.64 15.43 -12.26
C ASN A 35 -1.02 14.47 -11.14
N ALA A 36 -1.77 14.91 -10.12
CA ALA A 36 -2.33 14.03 -9.11
C ALA A 36 -3.26 12.97 -9.75
N SER A 37 -4.12 13.37 -10.67
CA SER A 37 -5.00 12.46 -11.42
C SER A 37 -4.23 11.50 -12.33
N LYS A 38 -3.20 11.98 -13.04
CA LYS A 38 -2.32 11.14 -13.87
C LYS A 38 -1.58 10.10 -13.02
N ASN A 39 -1.07 10.50 -11.85
CA ASN A 39 -0.39 9.59 -10.92
C ASN A 39 -1.35 8.54 -10.35
N ALA A 40 -2.59 8.92 -10.01
CA ALA A 40 -3.60 7.95 -9.60
C ALA A 40 -3.96 6.99 -10.74
N SER A 41 -4.13 7.52 -11.96
CA SER A 41 -4.52 6.72 -13.13
C SER A 41 -3.43 5.75 -13.56
N SER A 42 -2.16 6.13 -13.51
CA SER A 42 -1.04 5.22 -13.82
C SER A 42 -0.95 4.05 -12.85
N HIS A 43 -1.38 4.23 -11.59
CA HIS A 43 -1.37 3.17 -10.59
C HIS A 43 -2.63 2.30 -10.59
N TYR A 44 -3.82 2.88 -10.86
CA TYR A 44 -5.10 2.18 -10.69
C TYR A 44 -5.85 1.84 -11.99
N VAL A 45 -5.57 2.52 -13.11
CA VAL A 45 -6.41 2.45 -14.33
C VAL A 45 -5.81 1.56 -15.43
N THR A 46 -4.54 1.17 -15.35
CA THR A 46 -3.85 0.51 -16.46
C THR A 46 -4.32 -0.92 -16.74
N SER A 47 -4.53 -1.76 -15.72
CA SER A 47 -5.13 -3.09 -15.88
C SER A 47 -5.48 -3.71 -14.53
N ASN A 48 -6.62 -4.39 -14.46
CA ASN A 48 -7.02 -5.17 -13.30
C ASN A 48 -6.35 -6.56 -13.24
N THR A 49 -5.66 -7.00 -14.29
CA THR A 49 -5.05 -8.34 -14.37
C THR A 49 -3.91 -8.52 -13.38
N MET A 50 -3.07 -7.50 -13.20
CA MET A 50 -1.95 -7.56 -12.27
C MET A 50 -2.44 -7.55 -10.81
N PRO A 51 -3.30 -6.61 -10.36
CA PRO A 51 -3.89 -6.64 -9.03
C PRO A 51 -4.70 -7.89 -8.70
N ALA A 52 -5.48 -8.41 -9.65
CA ALA A 52 -6.33 -9.58 -9.42
C ALA A 52 -5.55 -10.87 -9.12
N SER A 53 -4.26 -10.92 -9.48
CA SER A 53 -3.41 -12.09 -9.20
C SER A 53 -2.99 -12.22 -7.73
N PHE A 54 -3.03 -11.12 -6.96
CA PHE A 54 -2.58 -11.09 -5.56
C PHE A 54 -3.59 -10.49 -4.58
N LEU A 55 -4.55 -9.70 -5.06
CA LEU A 55 -5.68 -9.25 -4.26
C LEU A 55 -6.76 -10.32 -4.25
N PHE A 56 -7.52 -10.35 -3.16
CA PHE A 56 -8.73 -11.17 -3.09
C PHE A 56 -9.79 -10.65 -4.08
N LEU A 57 -10.84 -11.45 -4.33
CA LEU A 57 -11.90 -11.17 -5.32
C LEU A 57 -12.53 -9.77 -5.17
N ASP A 58 -12.51 -9.21 -3.97
CA ASP A 58 -13.02 -7.88 -3.66
C ASP A 58 -12.11 -6.73 -4.16
N MET A 59 -10.94 -7.05 -4.72
CA MET A 59 -9.93 -6.12 -5.22
C MET A 59 -9.54 -5.04 -4.20
N SER A 60 -9.69 -5.32 -2.91
CA SER A 60 -9.42 -4.35 -1.87
C SER A 60 -7.94 -4.01 -1.79
N TYR A 61 -7.56 -2.87 -2.36
CA TYR A 61 -6.19 -2.37 -2.33
C TYR A 61 -5.94 -1.45 -1.13
N SER A 62 -6.05 -2.00 0.08
CA SER A 62 -5.85 -1.22 1.31
C SER A 62 -5.44 -2.12 2.48
N CYS A 63 -4.98 -1.52 3.59
CA CYS A 63 -4.48 -2.32 4.72
C CYS A 63 -5.57 -3.25 5.29
N LEU A 64 -5.17 -4.45 5.70
CA LEU A 64 -6.01 -5.46 6.33
C LEU A 64 -6.04 -5.26 7.85
N ILE A 65 -7.10 -5.73 8.53
CA ILE A 65 -7.13 -5.83 9.99
C ILE A 65 -7.10 -7.31 10.40
N TRP A 66 -5.91 -7.75 10.81
CA TRP A 66 -5.68 -9.10 11.33
C TRP A 66 -6.22 -9.24 12.76
N LYS A 67 -6.69 -10.45 13.08
CA LYS A 67 -6.99 -10.83 14.47
C LYS A 67 -5.68 -11.00 15.23
N ASP A 68 -5.68 -10.73 16.53
CA ASP A 68 -4.49 -10.88 17.35
C ASP A 68 -3.96 -12.34 17.28
N PRO A 69 -2.64 -12.54 17.05
CA PRO A 69 -2.03 -13.86 16.88
C PRO A 69 -2.19 -14.80 18.08
N SER A 70 -2.42 -14.23 19.26
CA SER A 70 -2.61 -14.93 20.53
C SER A 70 -3.95 -15.66 20.60
N PHE A 71 -4.91 -15.30 19.74
CA PHE A 71 -6.16 -16.06 19.63
C PHE A 71 -5.90 -17.38 18.91
N ARG A 72 -6.30 -18.51 19.52
CA ARG A 72 -6.25 -19.85 18.90
C ARG A 72 -6.83 -19.92 17.48
N GLU A 73 -7.76 -19.01 17.17
CA GLU A 73 -8.45 -18.89 15.89
C GLU A 73 -7.65 -18.15 14.80
N TYR A 74 -6.41 -17.70 15.09
CA TYR A 74 -5.55 -17.00 14.14
C TYR A 74 -4.98 -17.93 13.06
N ARG A 75 -4.73 -19.21 13.39
CA ARG A 75 -4.23 -20.21 12.44
C ARG A 75 -5.33 -20.56 11.44
N GLY A 76 -5.13 -20.16 10.18
CA GLY A 76 -6.00 -20.51 9.06
C GLY A 76 -6.98 -19.41 8.61
N LYS A 77 -6.84 -18.16 9.09
CA LYS A 77 -7.68 -17.07 8.60
C LYS A 77 -7.22 -16.63 7.20
N SER A 78 -8.17 -16.56 6.26
CA SER A 78 -7.90 -16.12 4.88
C SER A 78 -7.72 -14.60 4.80
N LEU A 79 -7.08 -14.13 3.73
CA LEU A 79 -6.94 -12.70 3.42
C LEU A 79 -8.31 -11.99 3.37
N GLU A 80 -9.31 -12.66 2.79
CA GLU A 80 -10.72 -12.25 2.79
C GLU A 80 -11.23 -11.92 4.19
N GLN A 81 -11.03 -12.82 5.17
CA GLN A 81 -11.55 -12.62 6.52
C GLN A 81 -10.92 -11.43 7.26
N ALA A 82 -9.67 -11.08 6.92
CA ALA A 82 -9.01 -9.89 7.44
C ALA A 82 -9.53 -8.61 6.75
N GLN A 83 -9.92 -8.71 5.48
CA GLN A 83 -10.50 -7.61 4.71
C GLN A 83 -11.95 -7.33 5.12
N THR A 84 -12.78 -8.37 5.27
CA THR A 84 -14.15 -8.25 5.79
C THR A 84 -14.17 -7.64 7.20
N ARG A 85 -13.22 -8.01 8.06
CA ARG A 85 -13.09 -7.43 9.41
C ARG A 85 -12.85 -5.93 9.39
N LYS A 86 -12.04 -5.46 8.43
CA LYS A 86 -11.84 -4.02 8.23
C LYS A 86 -13.14 -3.33 7.89
N VAL A 87 -13.91 -3.85 6.93
CA VAL A 87 -15.19 -3.28 6.52
C VAL A 87 -16.11 -3.17 7.73
N HIS A 88 -16.29 -4.25 8.50
CA HIS A 88 -17.11 -4.21 9.71
C HIS A 88 -16.58 -3.23 10.77
N ASN A 89 -15.25 -3.10 10.94
CA ASN A 89 -14.69 -2.14 11.90
C ASN A 89 -14.99 -0.69 11.50
N ILE A 90 -14.88 -0.36 10.21
CA ILE A 90 -15.17 0.98 9.70
C ILE A 90 -16.66 1.27 9.83
N VAL A 91 -17.52 0.35 9.36
CA VAL A 91 -18.98 0.51 9.43
C VAL A 91 -19.47 0.64 10.88
N GLY A 92 -18.95 -0.18 11.79
CA GLY A 92 -19.32 -0.10 13.21
C GLY A 92 -18.82 1.18 13.91
N LYS A 93 -17.77 1.83 13.40
CA LYS A 93 -17.26 3.10 13.92
C LYS A 93 -17.88 4.32 13.24
N SER A 94 -18.31 4.16 12.00
CA SER A 94 -19.06 5.19 11.30
C SER A 94 -20.45 5.22 11.91
N ASN A 95 -20.81 6.32 12.56
CA ASN A 95 -22.10 6.51 13.22
C ASN A 95 -23.19 6.79 12.16
N ILE A 96 -23.31 5.89 11.19
CA ILE A 96 -24.27 5.97 10.10
C ILE A 96 -25.55 5.35 10.65
N ALA A 97 -26.48 6.22 11.03
CA ALA A 97 -27.84 5.88 11.44
C ALA A 97 -28.69 5.45 10.26
#